data_AF-A0A177MB60-F1
#
_entry.id   AF-A0A177MB60-F1
#
_cell.length_a   1.000
_cell.length_b   1.000
_cell.length_c   1.000
_cell.angle_alpha   90.00
_cell.angle_beta   90.00
_cell.angle_gamma   90.00
#
_symmetry.space_group_name_H-M   'P 1'
#
loop_
_entity.id
_entity.type
_entity.pdbx_description
1 polymer ?
#
loop_
_entity_poly.entity_id
_entity_poly.type
_entity_poly.pdbx_seq_one_letter_code
_entity_poly.pdbx_strand_id
1 'polypeptide(L)'
;MIVSDFLEIVRSGIDKHGIATEVFDSKASASCGVVLTYTALQKWDFVTFLSHAELWLRDQNGKQIGYAEYHLTGGGGFDFSKWASTESKMNPVIDQLLAGYGLVK
;
A
#
# COMPACT_ATOMS: atom_id res chain seq x y z
N MET A 1 15.21 -1.41 5.68
CA MET A 1 15.41 -1.17 4.22
C MET A 1 14.06 -0.91 3.59
N ILE A 2 13.96 0.10 2.73
CA ILE A 2 12.75 0.41 1.96
C ILE A 2 12.56 -0.70 0.91
N VAL A 3 11.33 -1.08 0.64
CA VAL A 3 11.01 -2.01 -0.45
C VAL A 3 11.09 -1.24 -1.77
N SER A 4 12.09 -1.55 -2.58
CA SER A 4 12.37 -0.87 -3.85
C SER A 4 11.15 -0.79 -4.77
N ASP A 5 10.36 -1.86 -4.84
CA ASP A 5 9.26 -1.99 -5.80
C ASP A 5 7.87 -1.71 -5.19
N PHE A 6 7.81 -1.31 -3.91
CA PHE A 6 6.53 -1.16 -3.21
C PHE A 6 5.69 -0.01 -3.76
N LEU A 7 6.34 1.09 -4.14
CA LEU A 7 5.66 2.22 -4.76
C LEU A 7 5.02 1.81 -6.09
N GLU A 8 5.74 1.03 -6.92
CA GLU A 8 5.21 0.55 -8.19
C GLU A 8 4.04 -0.43 -7.99
N ILE A 9 4.12 -1.32 -7.00
CA ILE A 9 3.03 -2.24 -6.63
C ILE A 9 1.78 -1.48 -6.21
N VAL A 10 1.93 -0.46 -5.35
CA VAL A 10 0.78 0.35 -4.90
C VAL A 10 0.17 1.12 -6.08
N ARG A 11 0.99 1.71 -6.95
CA ARG A 11 0.49 2.42 -8.15
C ARG A 11 -0.22 1.48 -9.10
N SER A 12 0.35 0.31 -9.39
CA SER A 12 -0.25 -0.73 -10.24
C SER A 12 -1.59 -1.21 -9.66
N GLY A 13 -1.66 -1.45 -8.34
CA GLY A 13 -2.90 -1.85 -7.69
C GLY A 13 -4.01 -0.80 -7.80
N ILE A 14 -3.67 0.49 -7.68
CA ILE A 14 -4.64 1.60 -7.82
C ILE A 14 -5.03 1.81 -9.30
N ASP A 15 -4.08 1.69 -10.24
CA ASP A 15 -4.31 1.82 -11.68
C ASP A 15 -5.25 0.75 -12.22
N LYS A 16 -5.19 -0.48 -11.68
CA LYS A 16 -6.15 -1.58 -11.98
C LYS A 16 -7.61 -1.19 -11.75
N HIS A 17 -7.86 -0.18 -10.92
CA HIS A 17 -9.20 0.36 -10.63
C HIS A 17 -9.53 1.62 -11.44
N GLY A 18 -8.70 2.00 -12.41
CA GLY A 18 -8.90 3.16 -13.27
C GLY A 18 -8.59 4.50 -12.60
N ILE A 19 -7.85 4.49 -11.49
CA ILE A 19 -7.50 5.69 -10.74
C ILE A 19 -6.07 6.09 -11.10
N ALA A 20 -5.91 7.27 -11.71
CA ALA A 20 -4.60 7.82 -12.04
C ALA A 20 -3.82 8.20 -10.77
N THR A 21 -2.54 7.82 -10.71
CA THR A 21 -1.64 8.13 -9.58
C THR A 21 -0.46 8.98 -10.03
N GLU A 22 -0.20 10.05 -9.28
CA GLU A 22 0.96 10.92 -9.47
C GLU A 22 1.83 10.90 -8.20
N VAL A 23 3.15 10.73 -8.39
CA VAL A 23 4.12 10.67 -7.30
C VAL A 23 4.75 12.05 -7.17
N PHE A 24 4.80 12.57 -5.95
CA PHE A 24 5.43 13.84 -5.64
C PHE A 24 6.46 13.65 -4.54
N ASP A 25 7.68 14.15 -4.74
CA ASP A 25 8.73 14.19 -3.71
C ASP A 25 8.50 15.28 -2.65
N SER A 26 7.53 16.17 -2.89
CA SER A 26 7.22 17.32 -2.02
C SER A 26 5.70 17.42 -1.79
N LYS A 27 5.20 18.55 -1.28
CA LYS A 27 3.75 18.71 -1.03
C LYS A 27 2.96 18.37 -2.30
N ALA A 28 1.91 17.56 -2.12
CA ALA A 28 0.95 17.27 -3.18
C ALA A 28 0.42 18.58 -3.79
N SER A 29 0.24 18.59 -5.12
CA SER A 29 -0.38 19.72 -5.81
C SER A 29 -1.74 20.05 -5.21
N ALA A 30 -2.11 21.34 -5.18
CA ALA A 30 -3.43 21.78 -4.72
C ALA A 30 -4.60 21.18 -5.55
N SER A 31 -4.30 20.62 -6.72
CA SER A 31 -5.24 19.90 -7.57
C SER A 31 -5.48 18.44 -7.14
N CYS A 32 -4.68 17.88 -6.23
CA CYS A 32 -4.88 16.53 -5.71
C CYS A 32 -5.94 16.54 -4.60
N GLY A 33 -7.17 16.09 -4.93
CA GLY A 33 -8.26 15.98 -3.96
C GLY A 33 -8.01 14.96 -2.83
N VAL A 34 -7.14 13.98 -3.09
CA VAL A 34 -6.77 12.91 -2.16
C VAL A 34 -5.27 12.67 -2.20
N VAL A 35 -4.66 12.50 -1.03
CA VAL A 35 -3.24 12.22 -0.85
C VAL A 35 -3.09 10.87 -0.18
N LEU A 36 -2.31 9.98 -0.78
CA LEU A 36 -1.93 8.70 -0.19
C LEU A 36 -0.53 8.82 0.41
N THR A 37 -0.39 8.47 1.68
CA THR A 37 0.91 8.30 2.35
C THR A 37 1.10 6.83 2.74
N TYR A 38 2.34 6.35 2.73
CA TYR A 38 2.61 4.94 3.02
C TYR A 38 3.84 4.73 3.90
N THR A 39 3.82 3.62 4.63
CA THR A 39 4.98 3.05 5.33
C THR A 39 5.15 1.62 4.85
N ALA A 40 6.39 1.22 4.55
CA ALA A 40 6.71 -0.15 4.15
C ALA A 40 7.98 -0.63 4.88
N LEU A 41 7.83 -1.64 5.73
CA LEU A 41 8.91 -2.21 6.53
C LEU A 41 9.23 -3.62 6.06
N GLN A 42 10.50 -3.85 5.72
CA GLN A 42 11.02 -5.18 5.43
C GLN A 42 11.65 -5.83 6.67
N LYS A 43 11.52 -7.15 6.77
CA LYS A 43 12.36 -7.99 7.62
C LYS A 43 13.26 -8.86 6.75
N TRP A 44 14.38 -9.29 7.34
CA TRP A 44 15.34 -10.18 6.72
C TRP A 44 15.44 -11.45 7.55
N ASP A 45 15.10 -12.59 6.94
CA ASP A 45 15.44 -13.92 7.43
C ASP A 45 15.72 -14.76 6.17
N PHE A 46 17.00 -14.81 5.77
CA PHE A 46 17.55 -15.39 4.53
C PHE A 46 17.10 -14.74 3.19
N VAL A 47 15.93 -14.12 3.11
CA VAL A 47 15.45 -13.27 1.98
C VAL A 47 14.76 -12.00 2.52
N THR A 48 14.77 -10.91 1.75
CA THR A 48 14.05 -9.68 2.11
C THR A 48 12.56 -9.83 1.78
N PHE A 49 11.68 -9.61 2.76
CA PHE A 49 10.23 -9.66 2.54
C PHE A 49 9.50 -8.52 3.26
N LEU A 50 8.37 -8.09 2.69
CA LEU A 50 7.47 -7.13 3.32
C LEU A 50 6.89 -7.74 4.60
N SER A 51 7.19 -7.12 5.74
CA SER A 51 6.73 -7.58 7.05
C SER A 51 5.54 -6.77 7.56
N HIS A 52 5.51 -5.49 7.21
CA HIS A 52 4.49 -4.54 7.66
C HIS A 52 4.36 -3.45 6.60
N ALA A 53 3.13 -3.09 6.24
CA ALA A 53 2.84 -1.92 5.43
C ALA A 53 1.59 -1.22 5.94
N GLU A 54 1.59 0.09 5.86
CA GLU A 54 0.45 0.94 6.18
C GLU A 54 0.21 1.91 5.03
N LEU A 55 -1.06 2.10 4.72
CA LEU A 55 -1.54 3.03 3.70
C LEU A 55 -2.55 3.96 4.36
N TRP A 56 -2.31 5.26 4.29
CA TRP A 56 -3.23 6.28 4.78
C TRP A 56 -3.68 7.17 3.64
N LEU A 57 -4.99 7.26 3.45
CA LEU A 57 -5.62 8.24 2.58
C LEU A 57 -6.01 9.47 3.40
N ARG A 58 -5.62 10.64 2.90
CA ARG A 58 -5.94 11.94 3.47
C ARG A 58 -6.61 12.81 2.43
N ASP A 59 -7.57 13.62 2.84
CA ASP A 59 -8.08 14.68 1.98
C ASP A 59 -7.05 15.83 1.87
N GLN A 60 -7.31 16.77 0.95
CA GLN A 60 -6.52 18.00 0.79
C GLN A 60 -6.38 18.85 2.07
N ASN A 61 -7.26 18.68 3.07
CA ASN A 61 -7.21 19.37 4.36
C ASN A 61 -6.41 18.59 5.41
N GLY A 62 -5.84 17.43 5.05
CA GLY A 62 -5.07 16.56 5.94
C GLY A 62 -5.93 15.64 6.81
N LYS A 63 -7.25 15.64 6.65
CA LYS A 63 -8.16 14.74 7.38
C LYS A 63 -7.97 13.32 6.85
N GLN A 64 -7.75 12.37 7.76
CA GLN A 64 -7.72 10.95 7.41
C GLN A 64 -9.11 10.51 6.95
N ILE A 65 -9.15 9.91 5.77
CA ILE A 65 -10.37 9.45 5.10
C ILE A 65 -10.34 7.95 4.79
N GLY A 66 -9.17 7.32 4.88
CA GLY A 66 -9.03 5.88 4.74
C GLY A 66 -7.72 5.38 5.35
N TYR A 67 -7.72 4.13 5.79
CA TYR A 67 -6.56 3.46 6.33
C TYR A 67 -6.63 1.97 5.99
N ALA A 68 -5.51 1.40 5.58
CA ALA A 68 -5.36 -0.03 5.41
C ALA A 68 -3.96 -0.45 5.86
N GLU A 69 -3.87 -1.62 6.49
CA GLU A 69 -2.60 -2.18 6.92
C GLU A 69 -2.44 -3.62 6.46
N TYR A 70 -1.18 -3.96 6.19
CA TYR A 70 -0.71 -5.32 6.02
C TYR A 70 0.24 -5.62 7.16
N HIS A 71 -0.07 -6.65 7.93
CA HIS A 71 0.86 -7.21 8.92
C HIS A 71 1.09 -8.68 8.60
N LEU A 72 2.35 -9.08 8.48
CA LEU A 72 2.69 -10.49 8.30
C LEU A 72 2.43 -11.27 9.60
N THR A 73 1.29 -11.95 9.68
CA THR A 73 0.96 -12.90 10.75
C THR A 73 1.52 -14.28 10.40
N GLY A 74 2.67 -14.65 10.96
CA GLY A 74 3.24 -16.01 10.76
C GLY A 74 4.77 -16.05 10.89
N GLY A 75 5.27 -16.67 11.96
CA GLY A 75 6.68 -16.62 12.37
C GLY A 75 7.47 -17.92 12.21
N GLY A 76 6.95 -18.97 11.54
CA GLY A 76 7.60 -20.29 11.55
C GLY A 76 7.61 -21.05 10.22
N GLY A 77 8.77 -21.63 9.89
CA GLY A 77 9.01 -22.87 9.12
C GLY A 77 8.44 -23.06 7.70
N PHE A 78 7.14 -22.91 7.49
CA PHE A 78 6.44 -23.41 6.28
C PHE A 78 5.19 -22.59 5.90
N ASP A 79 5.10 -21.34 6.34
CA ASP A 79 4.07 -20.43 5.84
C ASP A 79 4.34 -20.06 4.37
N PHE A 80 3.71 -20.77 3.43
CA PHE A 80 3.76 -20.46 1.99
C PHE A 80 3.23 -19.04 1.68
N SER A 81 2.46 -18.46 2.59
CA SER A 81 2.06 -17.04 2.59
C SER A 81 3.26 -16.08 2.62
N LYS A 82 4.40 -16.46 3.23
CA LYS A 82 5.64 -15.65 3.19
C LYS A 82 6.21 -15.51 1.78
N TRP A 83 6.10 -16.55 0.96
CA TRP A 83 6.64 -16.61 -0.39
C TRP A 83 5.70 -16.06 -1.47
N ALA A 84 4.46 -15.73 -1.12
CA ALA A 84 3.59 -14.98 -2.01
C ALA A 84 4.22 -13.61 -2.31
N SER A 85 4.24 -13.25 -3.60
CA SER A 85 4.77 -11.98 -4.08
C SER A 85 4.10 -10.80 -3.35
N THR A 86 4.87 -9.74 -3.14
CA THR A 86 4.40 -8.50 -2.50
C THR A 86 3.12 -7.98 -3.16
N GLU A 87 2.97 -8.12 -4.48
CA GLU A 87 1.74 -7.75 -5.21
C GLU A 87 0.50 -8.51 -4.72
N SER A 88 0.57 -9.85 -4.62
CA SER A 88 -0.58 -10.67 -4.18
C SER A 88 -1.01 -10.36 -2.75
N LYS A 89 -0.09 -9.89 -1.91
CA LYS A 89 -0.38 -9.45 -0.53
C LYS A 89 -1.02 -8.06 -0.48
N MET A 90 -0.58 -7.16 -1.36
CA MET A 90 -1.02 -5.77 -1.35
C MET A 90 -2.34 -5.55 -2.10
N ASN A 91 -2.64 -6.32 -3.15
CA ASN A 91 -3.89 -6.19 -3.89
C ASN A 91 -5.14 -6.19 -2.99
N PRO A 92 -5.37 -7.18 -2.08
CA PRO A 92 -6.56 -7.17 -1.23
C PRO A 92 -6.60 -6.00 -0.24
N VAL A 93 -5.45 -5.49 0.18
CA VAL A 93 -5.34 -4.32 1.08
C VAL A 93 -5.73 -3.04 0.34
N ILE A 94 -5.30 -2.91 -0.91
CA ILE A 94 -5.66 -1.80 -1.80
C ILE A 94 -7.15 -1.86 -2.14
N ASP A 95 -7.68 -3.05 -2.42
CA ASP A 95 -9.12 -3.24 -2.69
C ASP A 95 -9.97 -2.80 -1.49
N GLN A 96 -9.60 -3.22 -0.27
CA GLN A 96 -10.29 -2.80 0.96
C GLN A 96 -10.20 -1.29 1.18
N LEU A 97 -9.04 -0.69 0.93
CA LEU A 97 -8.84 0.75 1.07
C LEU A 97 -9.76 1.54 0.12
N LEU A 98 -9.87 1.10 -1.14
CA LEU A 98 -10.68 1.77 -2.15
C LEU A 98 -12.19 1.53 -1.96
N ALA A 99 -12.59 0.30 -1.61
CA ALA A 99 -13.98 -0.05 -1.35
C ALA A 99 -14.52 0.68 -0.11
N GLY A 100 -13.72 0.81 0.95
CA GLY A 100 -14.07 1.58 2.14
C GLY A 100 -14.30 3.08 1.86
N TYR A 101 -13.81 3.59 0.73
CA TYR A 101 -13.93 4.99 0.33
C TYR A 101 -14.88 5.22 -0.87
N GLY A 102 -15.55 4.17 -1.37
CA GLY A 102 -16.51 4.27 -2.48
C GLY A 102 -15.89 4.72 -3.82
N LEU A 103 -14.56 4.60 -3.97
CA LEU A 103 -13.84 4.92 -5.20
C LEU A 103 -13.94 3.82 -6.26
N VAL A 104 -14.35 2.63 -5.83
CA VAL A 104 -14.62 1.46 -6.64
C VAL A 104 -15.99 0.93 -6.26
N LYS A 105 -16.76 0.47 -7.25
CA LYS A 105 -18.08 -0.13 -7.07
C LYS A 105 -17.99 -1.64 -6.94
#